data_AF-A0AA47BQZ1-F1
#
_entry.id   AF-A0AA47BQZ1-F1
#
_cell.length_a   1.000
_cell.length_b   1.000
_cell.length_c   1.000
_cell.angle_alpha   90.00
_cell.angle_beta   90.00
_cell.angle_gamma   90.00
#
_symmetry.space_group_name_H-M   'P 1'
#
loop_
_entity.id
_entity.type
_entity.pdbx_description
1 polymer ?
#
loop_
_entity_poly.entity_id
_entity_poly.type
_entity_poly.pdbx_seq_one_letter_code
_entity_poly.pdbx_strand_id
1 'polypeptide(L)'
;MNNLNSIILEGNLTKDPLMDKTPKGTAVCNFVVASNRFYKTEEGRQSEVSYFDVEVWSRLAEICSEYLSKGRGVRVVGRLKQDRWTNSEGESRSRIRIVGEHVDFLRSPRKSGAGQSEKPKKSDEMIGDENTVAETDEIQEEAIATY
;
A
#
# COMPACT_ATOMS: atom_id res chain seq x y z
N MET A 1 -22.08 23.15 20.15
CA MET A 1 -22.44 22.90 18.73
C MET A 1 -21.61 21.73 18.24
N ASN A 2 -22.26 20.67 17.74
CA ASN A 2 -21.57 19.50 17.18
C ASN A 2 -21.44 19.69 15.67
N ASN A 3 -20.40 20.38 15.22
CA ASN A 3 -20.08 20.50 13.80
C ASN A 3 -19.27 19.28 13.37
N LEU A 4 -19.75 18.55 12.36
CA LEU A 4 -19.07 17.38 11.81
C LEU A 4 -18.47 17.72 10.44
N ASN A 5 -17.15 17.58 10.34
CA ASN A 5 -16.43 17.57 9.07
C ASN A 5 -15.50 16.37 9.11
N SER A 6 -15.86 15.32 8.40
CA SER A 6 -15.09 14.09 8.31
C SER A 6 -15.10 13.57 6.88
N ILE A 7 -13.97 13.03 6.44
CA ILE A 7 -13.82 12.35 5.16
C ILE A 7 -13.02 11.06 5.37
N ILE A 8 -13.44 10.02 4.67
CA ILE A 8 -12.69 8.78 4.52
C ILE A 8 -12.40 8.64 3.03
N LEU A 9 -11.12 8.54 2.68
CA LEU A 9 -10.64 8.44 1.32
C LEU A 9 -9.77 7.18 1.20
N GLU A 10 -9.98 6.40 0.15
CA GLU A 10 -9.12 5.28 -0.19
C GLU A 10 -8.63 5.41 -1.63
N GLY A 11 -7.36 5.11 -1.86
CA GLY A 11 -6.79 5.21 -3.20
C GLY A 11 -5.29 4.99 -3.19
N ASN A 12 -4.63 5.34 -4.30
CA ASN A 12 -3.20 5.12 -4.48
C ASN A 12 -2.45 6.44 -4.67
N LEU A 13 -1.23 6.52 -4.17
CA LEU A 13 -0.37 7.67 -4.41
C LEU A 13 0.01 7.78 -5.89
N THR A 14 -0.12 8.97 -6.48
CA THR A 14 0.26 9.21 -7.88
C THR A 14 1.75 9.50 -8.07
N LYS A 15 2.40 9.94 -7.00
CA LYS A 15 3.83 10.28 -6.91
C LYS A 15 4.32 10.06 -5.48
N ASP A 16 5.63 10.12 -5.29
CA ASP A 16 6.23 10.01 -3.96
C ASP A 16 5.76 11.16 -3.04
N PRO A 17 5.63 10.90 -1.73
CA PRO A 17 5.26 11.92 -0.76
C PRO A 17 6.32 13.03 -0.69
N LEU A 18 5.87 14.27 -0.57
CA LEU A 18 6.76 15.43 -0.40
C LEU A 18 6.77 15.84 1.07
N MET A 19 7.92 15.63 1.72
CA MET A 19 8.16 16.07 3.09
C MET A 19 8.68 17.51 3.10
N ASP A 20 8.10 18.34 3.94
CA ASP A 20 8.46 19.73 4.15
C ASP A 20 8.44 20.07 5.66
N LYS A 21 8.97 21.24 6.02
CA LYS A 21 8.95 21.75 7.38
C LYS A 21 8.44 23.18 7.39
N THR A 22 7.48 23.45 8.27
CA THR A 22 7.02 24.82 8.48
C THR A 22 8.15 25.70 9.08
N PRO A 23 8.03 27.04 9.02
CA PRO A 23 8.98 27.94 9.69
C PRO A 23 9.12 27.70 11.19
N LYS A 24 8.11 27.08 11.83
CA LYS A 24 8.12 26.70 13.25
C LYS A 24 8.77 25.33 13.50
N GLY A 25 9.31 24.68 12.48
CA GLY A 25 9.95 23.37 12.55
C GLY A 25 9.00 22.18 12.52
N THR A 26 7.67 22.40 12.48
CA THR A 26 6.69 21.31 12.40
C THR A 26 6.76 20.63 11.04
N ALA A 27 6.92 19.31 11.05
CA ALA A 27 6.89 18.45 9.86
C ALA A 27 5.52 18.44 9.17
N VAL A 28 5.53 18.52 7.84
CA VAL A 28 4.34 18.43 6.98
C VAL A 28 4.67 17.51 5.81
N CYS A 29 3.78 16.57 5.52
CA CYS A 29 3.92 15.71 4.35
C CYS A 29 2.70 15.87 3.45
N ASN A 30 2.97 16.17 2.18
CA ASN A 30 1.96 16.37 1.15
C ASN A 30 2.04 15.26 0.11
N PHE A 31 0.90 14.64 -0.21
CA PHE A 31 0.80 13.64 -1.26
C PHE A 31 -0.54 13.72 -1.97
N VAL A 32 -0.62 13.14 -3.17
CA VAL A 32 -1.83 13.13 -4.00
C VAL A 32 -2.34 11.71 -4.11
N VAL A 33 -3.60 11.51 -3.74
CA VAL A 33 -4.27 10.21 -3.80
C VAL A 33 -5.22 10.19 -5.00
N ALA A 34 -5.04 9.20 -5.87
CA ALA A 34 -5.99 8.87 -6.92
C ALA A 34 -7.04 7.91 -6.37
N SER A 35 -8.30 8.33 -6.40
CA SER A 35 -9.46 7.54 -6.01
C SER A 35 -10.29 7.19 -7.23
N ASN A 36 -10.45 5.89 -7.47
CA ASN A 36 -11.19 5.38 -8.62
C ASN A 36 -12.65 5.12 -8.23
N ARG A 37 -13.58 5.52 -9.10
CA ARG A 37 -15.00 5.22 -9.00
C ARG A 37 -15.43 4.44 -10.23
N PHE A 38 -16.01 3.25 -10.02
CA PHE A 38 -16.60 2.45 -11.10
C PHE A 38 -18.12 2.52 -11.01
N TYR A 39 -18.77 2.77 -12.13
CA TYR A 39 -20.24 2.86 -12.21
C TYR A 39 -20.75 2.35 -13.56
N LYS A 40 -22.05 2.06 -13.65
CA LYS A 40 -22.71 1.58 -14.87
C LYS A 40 -23.48 2.73 -15.51
N THR A 41 -23.40 2.85 -16.83
CA THR A 41 -24.21 3.74 -17.67
C THR A 41 -24.94 2.89 -18.73
N GLU A 42 -25.83 3.51 -19.51
CA GLU A 42 -26.52 2.84 -20.64
C GLU A 42 -25.52 2.33 -21.70
N GLU A 43 -24.37 2.99 -21.82
CA GLU A 43 -23.28 2.65 -22.74
C GLU A 43 -22.33 1.57 -22.18
N GLY A 44 -22.50 1.14 -20.92
CA GLY A 44 -21.70 0.08 -20.30
C GLY A 44 -21.05 0.45 -18.96
N ARG A 45 -19.96 -0.24 -18.61
CA ARG A 45 -19.22 0.01 -17.37
C ARG A 45 -18.20 1.12 -17.59
N GLN A 46 -18.32 2.20 -16.83
CA GLN A 46 -17.44 3.36 -16.88
C GLN A 46 -16.57 3.46 -15.62
N SER A 47 -15.45 4.17 -15.74
CA SER A 47 -14.54 4.47 -14.63
C SER A 47 -14.15 5.93 -14.64
N GLU A 48 -14.20 6.56 -13.47
CA GLU A 48 -13.76 7.93 -13.23
C GLU A 48 -12.65 7.92 -12.18
N VAL A 49 -11.66 8.80 -12.34
CA VAL A 49 -10.56 8.96 -11.38
C VAL A 49 -10.55 10.39 -10.88
N SER A 50 -10.64 10.55 -9.56
CA SER A 50 -10.48 11.83 -8.89
C SER A 50 -9.14 11.89 -8.16
N TYR A 51 -8.52 13.07 -8.15
CA TYR A 51 -7.23 13.30 -7.50
C TYR A 51 -7.41 14.27 -6.34
N PHE A 52 -6.95 13.86 -5.16
CA PHE A 52 -7.11 14.65 -3.95
C PHE A 52 -5.76 14.93 -3.30
N ASP A 53 -5.52 16.20 -2.99
CA ASP A 53 -4.39 16.62 -2.18
C ASP A 53 -4.63 16.26 -0.71
N VAL A 54 -3.69 15.52 -0.13
CA VAL A 54 -3.68 15.16 1.28
C VAL A 54 -2.47 15.79 1.96
N GLU A 55 -2.71 16.43 3.09
CA GLU A 55 -1.71 17.04 3.97
C GLU A 55 -1.79 16.35 5.34
N VAL A 56 -0.67 15.81 5.81
CA VAL A 56 -0.52 15.25 7.16
C VAL A 56 0.57 15.99 7.91
N TRP A 57 0.48 15.98 9.25
CA TRP A 57 1.30 16.83 10.11
C TRP A 57 2.07 16.03 11.17
N SER A 58 3.12 16.65 11.69
CA SER A 58 3.88 16.16 12.85
C SER A 58 4.38 14.73 12.66
N ARG A 59 4.16 13.84 13.64
CA ARG A 59 4.63 12.45 13.58
C ARG A 59 4.03 11.68 12.38
N LEU A 60 2.78 11.93 12.03
CA LEU A 60 2.14 11.28 10.88
C LEU A 60 2.82 11.68 9.56
N ALA A 61 3.31 12.92 9.46
CA ALA A 61 4.08 13.37 8.30
C ALA A 61 5.38 12.58 8.13
N GLU A 62 6.13 12.37 9.21
CA GLU A 62 7.37 11.60 9.19
C GLU A 62 7.12 10.16 8.73
N ILE A 63 6.12 9.50 9.35
CA ILE A 63 5.75 8.13 9.01
C ILE A 63 5.29 8.04 7.54
N CYS A 64 4.43 8.95 7.08
CA CYS A 64 4.00 8.96 5.68
C CYS A 64 5.18 9.17 4.73
N SER A 65 6.14 10.04 5.05
CA SER A 65 7.32 10.25 4.20
C SER A 65 8.27 9.05 4.14
N GLU A 66 8.33 8.24 5.21
CA GLU A 66 9.21 7.08 5.31
C GLU A 66 8.62 5.84 4.63
N TYR A 67 7.31 5.60 4.78
CA TYR A 67 6.66 4.35 4.35
C TYR A 67 5.85 4.46 3.05
N LEU A 68 5.47 5.66 2.63
CA LEU A 68 4.74 5.86 1.38
C LEU A 68 5.68 6.07 0.21
N SER A 69 5.24 5.58 -0.94
CA SER A 69 5.87 5.78 -2.24
C SER A 69 4.82 5.77 -3.33
N LYS A 70 5.21 6.21 -4.54
CA LYS A 70 4.35 6.17 -5.72
C LYS A 70 3.70 4.80 -5.90
N GLY A 71 2.39 4.78 -6.11
CA GLY A 71 1.60 3.57 -6.30
C GLY A 71 1.23 2.83 -5.02
N ARG A 72 1.71 3.25 -3.84
CA ARG A 72 1.29 2.68 -2.56
C ARG A 72 -0.18 3.02 -2.32
N GLY A 73 -0.98 2.00 -2.00
CA GLY A 73 -2.37 2.16 -1.59
C GLY A 73 -2.46 2.70 -0.17
N VAL A 74 -3.39 3.60 0.08
CA VAL A 74 -3.63 4.25 1.37
C VAL A 74 -5.10 4.43 1.63
N ARG A 75 -5.48 4.37 2.91
CA ARG A 75 -6.76 4.89 3.41
C ARG A 75 -6.45 6.06 4.33
N VAL A 76 -7.14 7.18 4.13
CA VAL A 76 -6.98 8.41 4.87
C VAL A 76 -8.30 8.73 5.55
N VAL A 77 -8.26 8.97 6.86
CA VAL A 77 -9.35 9.56 7.63
C VAL A 77 -8.92 10.95 8.08
N GLY A 78 -9.79 11.92 7.93
CA GLY A 78 -9.52 13.28 8.36
C GLY A 78 -10.66 14.21 8.02
N ARG A 79 -10.32 15.43 7.58
CA ARG A 79 -11.30 16.49 7.31
C ARG A 79 -10.95 17.30 6.07
N LEU A 80 -11.96 17.93 5.47
CA LEU A 80 -11.75 18.88 4.39
C LEU A 80 -11.35 20.24 4.94
N LYS A 81 -10.36 20.87 4.31
CA LYS A 81 -9.92 22.24 4.58
C LYS A 81 -9.92 23.01 3.26
N GLN A 82 -10.59 24.16 3.24
CA GLN A 82 -10.48 25.11 2.14
C GLN A 82 -9.53 26.23 2.58
N ASP A 83 -8.39 26.35 1.91
CA ASP A 83 -7.51 27.50 2.05
C ASP A 83 -7.90 28.56 1.02
N ARG A 84 -7.97 29.82 1.44
CA ARG A 84 -8.23 30.98 0.57
C ARG A 84 -7.08 31.96 0.74
N TRP A 85 -6.57 32.48 -0.38
CA TRP A 85 -5.49 33.47 -0.38
C TRP A 85 -5.61 34.37 -1.61
N THR A 86 -5.02 35.56 -1.52
CA THR A 86 -4.91 36.48 -2.67
C THR A 86 -3.55 36.27 -3.33
N ASN A 87 -3.51 36.12 -4.65
CA ASN A 87 -2.24 36.02 -5.38
C ASN A 87 -1.58 37.42 -5.50
N SER A 88 -0.36 37.47 -6.04
CA SER A 88 0.37 38.73 -6.28
C SER A 88 -0.34 39.68 -7.25
N GLU A 89 -1.28 39.18 -8.04
CA GLU A 89 -2.07 39.94 -9.03
C GLU A 89 -3.38 40.51 -8.42
N GLY A 90 -3.65 40.23 -7.14
CA GLY A 90 -4.86 40.71 -6.45
C GLY A 90 -6.08 39.80 -6.58
N GLU A 91 -5.97 38.65 -7.27
CA GLU A 91 -7.07 37.71 -7.44
C GLU A 91 -7.25 36.79 -6.22
N SER A 92 -8.51 36.59 -5.80
CA SER A 92 -8.85 35.62 -4.78
C SER A 92 -8.76 34.19 -5.32
N ARG A 93 -7.90 33.38 -4.74
CA ARG A 93 -7.75 31.94 -5.04
C ARG A 93 -8.22 31.10 -3.87
N SER A 94 -8.65 29.88 -4.17
CA SER A 94 -8.94 28.89 -3.14
C SER A 94 -8.52 27.50 -3.55
N ARG A 95 -8.17 26.68 -2.57
CA ARG A 95 -7.81 25.27 -2.75
C ARG A 95 -8.43 24.44 -1.65
N ILE A 96 -9.06 23.34 -2.02
CA ILE A 96 -9.56 22.34 -1.08
C ILE A 96 -8.49 21.27 -0.93
N ARG A 97 -8.20 20.89 0.31
CA ARG A 97 -7.26 19.83 0.67
C ARG A 97 -7.85 18.97 1.77
N ILE A 98 -7.38 17.74 1.88
CA ILE A 98 -7.71 16.83 2.98
C ILE A 98 -6.61 16.95 4.01
N VAL A 99 -6.97 17.32 5.24
CA VAL A 99 -6.05 17.23 6.38
C VAL A 99 -6.24 15.85 7.00
N GLY A 100 -5.23 14.99 6.86
CA GLY A 100 -5.26 13.62 7.38
C GLY A 100 -4.97 13.59 8.88
N GLU A 101 -5.82 12.86 9.60
CA GLU A 101 -5.72 12.63 11.05
C GLU A 101 -5.26 11.18 11.32
N HIS A 102 -5.69 10.24 10.48
CA HIS A 102 -5.22 8.85 10.46
C HIS A 102 -4.94 8.40 9.03
N VAL A 103 -3.89 7.60 8.85
CA VAL A 103 -3.52 7.00 7.56
C VAL A 103 -3.18 5.53 7.76
N ASP A 104 -3.91 4.66 7.06
CA ASP A 104 -3.61 3.24 6.97
C ASP A 104 -2.88 2.95 5.67
N PHE A 105 -1.78 2.22 5.77
CA PHE A 105 -1.01 1.78 4.61
C PHE A 105 -1.55 0.46 4.10
N LEU A 106 -2.17 0.50 2.91
CA LEU A 106 -2.65 -0.71 2.27
C LEU A 106 -1.48 -1.52 1.72
N ARG A 107 -1.72 -2.81 1.51
CA ARG A 107 -0.72 -3.72 0.97
C ARG A 107 -0.26 -3.22 -0.39
N SER A 108 1.05 -3.12 -0.58
CA SER A 108 1.61 -2.84 -1.90
C SER A 108 1.14 -3.94 -2.86
N PRO A 109 0.66 -3.60 -4.08
CA PRO A 109 0.37 -4.60 -5.09
C PRO A 109 1.59 -5.52 -5.20
N ARG A 110 1.41 -6.82 -4.95
CA ARG A 110 2.49 -7.80 -5.14
C ARG A 110 3.02 -7.57 -6.55
N LYS A 111 4.27 -7.11 -6.65
CA LYS A 111 5.02 -7.09 -7.90
C LYS A 111 4.97 -8.54 -8.38
N SER A 112 4.15 -8.82 -9.40
CA SER A 112 4.13 -10.14 -10.04
C SER A 112 5.58 -10.43 -10.41
N GLY A 113 6.15 -11.43 -9.74
CA GLY A 113 7.56 -11.75 -9.84
C GLY A 113 7.90 -12.02 -11.30
N ALA A 114 8.72 -11.16 -11.89
CA ALA A 114 9.58 -11.57 -12.99
C ALA A 114 10.43 -12.72 -12.45
N GLY A 115 10.20 -13.93 -12.96
CA GLY A 115 10.90 -15.13 -12.54
C GLY A 115 12.40 -14.91 -12.57
N GLN A 116 13.03 -14.99 -11.39
CA GLN A 116 14.45 -15.29 -11.33
C GLN A 116 14.59 -16.76 -11.72
N SER A 117 14.92 -16.98 -12.99
CA SER A 117 15.47 -18.25 -13.45
C SER A 117 16.83 -18.44 -12.78
N GLU A 118 16.84 -19.05 -11.60
CA GLU A 118 18.05 -19.63 -11.03
C GLU A 118 18.51 -20.78 -11.94
N LYS A 119 19.60 -20.55 -12.68
CA LYS A 119 20.34 -21.64 -13.34
C LYS A 119 20.87 -22.57 -12.24
N PRO A 120 20.58 -23.88 -12.26
CA PRO A 120 21.19 -24.81 -11.32
C PRO A 120 22.66 -24.98 -11.70
N LYS A 121 23.57 -24.54 -10.82
CA LYS A 121 24.96 -25.00 -10.85
C LYS A 121 24.96 -26.46 -10.41
N LYS A 122 25.24 -27.39 -11.32
CA LYS A 122 25.75 -28.71 -10.97
C LYS A 122 27.14 -28.52 -10.35
N SER A 123 27.27 -28.79 -9.07
CA SER A 123 28.55 -29.13 -8.45
C SER A 123 28.52 -30.63 -8.16
N ASP A 124 29.53 -31.31 -8.71
CA ASP A 124 29.90 -32.69 -8.39
C ASP A 124 30.09 -32.85 -6.87
N GLU A 125 29.42 -33.84 -6.30
CA GLU A 125 29.88 -34.51 -5.09
C GLU A 125 29.95 -36.01 -5.36
N MET A 126 31.16 -36.47 -5.70
CA MET A 126 31.66 -37.78 -5.34
C MET A 126 32.15 -37.69 -3.89
N ILE A 127 31.69 -38.58 -3.01
CA ILE A 127 32.45 -39.31 -1.98
C ILE A 127 31.44 -39.98 -1.03
N GLY A 128 31.55 -41.29 -0.86
CA GLY A 128 30.85 -42.03 0.19
C GLY A 128 30.74 -43.52 -0.05
N ASP A 129 31.88 -44.23 -0.17
CA ASP A 129 31.94 -45.68 0.02
C ASP A 129 32.04 -45.96 1.53
N GLU A 130 31.05 -46.67 2.11
CA GLU A 130 31.20 -47.89 2.93
C GLU A 130 29.93 -48.19 3.77
N ASN A 131 29.31 -49.34 3.43
CA ASN A 131 28.74 -50.38 4.29
C ASN A 131 28.07 -49.99 5.62
N THR A 132 26.78 -50.35 5.79
CA THR A 132 26.41 -51.60 6.49
C THR A 132 24.94 -51.99 6.24
N VAL A 133 24.76 -53.28 5.95
CA VAL A 133 23.53 -54.02 5.70
C VAL A 133 22.66 -54.16 6.97
N ALA A 134 21.35 -54.01 6.82
CA ALA A 134 20.35 -54.70 7.64
C ALA A 134 19.07 -54.89 6.81
N GLU A 135 19.04 -56.05 6.17
CA GLU A 135 17.89 -56.74 5.58
C GLU A 135 16.96 -57.21 6.70
N THR A 136 15.66 -56.92 6.63
CA THR A 136 14.61 -57.83 7.08
C THR A 136 13.31 -57.55 6.34
N ASP A 137 12.68 -58.66 5.95
CA ASP A 137 11.64 -58.85 4.96
C ASP A 137 10.26 -58.22 5.19
N GLU A 138 9.58 -58.08 4.05
CA GLU A 138 8.16 -57.87 3.86
C GLU A 138 7.26 -59.01 4.39
N ILE A 139 6.18 -58.59 5.06
CA ILE A 139 4.75 -58.99 4.89
C ILE A 139 4.31 -60.45 5.13
N GLN A 140 3.33 -60.62 6.03
CA GLN A 140 2.03 -61.29 5.79
C GLN A 140 1.06 -60.92 6.95
N GLU A 141 0.07 -60.06 6.72
CA GLU A 141 -1.33 -60.42 6.42
C GLU A 141 -1.88 -61.59 7.25
N GLU A 142 -2.68 -61.27 8.28
CA GLU A 142 -3.85 -62.09 8.62
C GLU A 142 -4.98 -61.18 9.14
N ALA A 143 -6.08 -61.21 8.41
CA ALA A 143 -7.35 -60.61 8.77
C ALA A 143 -8.09 -61.49 9.77
N ILE A 144 -8.53 -60.93 10.90
CA ILE A 144 -9.72 -61.42 11.62
C ILE A 144 -10.52 -60.22 12.12
N ALA A 145 -11.82 -60.29 11.84
CA ALA A 145 -12.86 -59.31 12.09
C ALA A 145 -13.26 -59.16 13.57
N THR A 146 -14.19 -58.21 13.78
CA THR A 146 -15.09 -58.04 14.95
C THR A 146 -14.45 -57.25 16.11
N TYR A 147 -14.94 -56.08 16.53
CA TYR A 147 -16.31 -55.60 16.78
C TYR A 147 -16.47 -54.11 16.43
#